data_AF-A0A937AVL8-F1
#
_entry.id   AF-A0A937AVL8-F1
#
_cell.length_a   1.000
_cell.length_b   1.000
_cell.length_c   1.000
_cell.angle_alpha   90.00
_cell.angle_beta   90.00
_cell.angle_gamma   90.00
#
_symmetry.space_group_name_H-M   'P 1'
#
loop_
_entity.id
_entity.type
_entity.pdbx_description
1 polymer ?
#
loop_
_entity_poly.entity_id
_entity_poly.type
_entity_poly.pdbx_seq_one_letter_code
_entity_poly.pdbx_strand_id
1 'polypeptide(L)'
;MKKLVIYILFLFIQSCAMDYACTSDIVNKSKKDVTIFIVYDRKKLDSIYNFKEENYLKHLQNLNEGSGLPFKFDTLTLTSQFTLTTNARLRVNFTAGGANIIPNYSLINKIEIKDNESIKTYDHSSLDTLFKRINNAVWEFQIN
;
A
#
# COMPACT_ATOMS: atom_id res chain seq x y z
N MET A 1 8.20 -53.87 -10.43
CA MET A 1 8.65 -52.53 -10.01
C MET A 1 8.39 -51.52 -11.12
N LYS A 2 7.16 -51.02 -11.29
CA LYS A 2 6.83 -49.98 -12.31
C LYS A 2 5.80 -48.94 -11.84
N LYS A 3 5.29 -49.03 -10.61
CA LYS A 3 4.23 -48.14 -10.11
C LYS A 3 4.72 -47.01 -9.18
N LEU A 4 5.99 -47.02 -8.77
CA LEU A 4 6.51 -46.08 -7.77
C LEU A 4 7.05 -44.75 -8.35
N VAL A 5 7.33 -44.71 -9.65
CA VAL A 5 8.01 -43.55 -10.29
C VAL A 5 7.03 -42.43 -10.63
N ILE A 6 5.74 -42.72 -10.78
CA ILE A 6 4.73 -41.73 -11.21
C ILE A 6 4.31 -40.79 -10.05
N TYR A 7 4.40 -41.24 -8.79
CA TYR A 7 4.02 -40.41 -7.64
C TYR A 7 5.05 -39.32 -7.30
N ILE A 8 6.32 -39.52 -7.64
CA ILE A 8 7.39 -38.57 -7.30
C ILE A 8 7.38 -37.35 -8.24
N LEU A 9 6.87 -37.50 -9.48
CA LEU A 9 6.81 -36.38 -10.42
C LEU A 9 5.73 -35.34 -10.09
N PHE A 10 4.67 -35.73 -9.36
CA PHE A 10 3.58 -34.81 -8.98
C PHE A 10 3.94 -33.91 -7.80
N LEU A 11 4.92 -34.28 -6.98
CA LEU A 11 5.33 -33.50 -5.81
C LEU A 11 6.22 -32.29 -6.17
N PHE A 12 6.79 -32.24 -7.38
CA PHE A 12 7.64 -31.13 -7.83
C PHE A 12 6.89 -30.01 -8.58
N ILE A 13 5.58 -30.17 -8.84
CA ILE A 13 4.75 -29.13 -9.47
C ILE A 13 3.93 -28.36 -8.41
N GLN A 14 4.21 -28.56 -7.12
CA GLN A 14 4.01 -27.48 -6.15
C GLN A 14 5.09 -26.41 -6.37
N SER A 15 5.15 -25.87 -7.59
CA SER A 15 5.58 -24.49 -7.74
C SER A 15 4.68 -23.73 -6.79
N CYS A 16 5.26 -23.19 -5.72
CA CYS A 16 4.62 -22.19 -4.90
C CYS A 16 3.91 -21.27 -5.90
N ALA A 17 2.57 -21.27 -5.89
CA ALA A 17 1.83 -20.17 -6.48
C ALA A 17 2.30 -18.99 -5.65
N MET A 18 3.37 -18.34 -6.11
CA MET A 18 3.88 -17.17 -5.45
C MET A 18 2.72 -16.21 -5.61
N ASP A 19 1.98 -15.99 -4.53
CA ASP A 19 0.89 -15.03 -4.50
C ASP A 19 1.55 -13.68 -4.76
N TYR A 20 1.68 -13.35 -6.05
CA TYR A 20 2.31 -12.11 -6.47
C TYR A 20 1.35 -11.02 -6.01
N ALA A 21 1.80 -10.25 -5.03
CA ALA A 21 1.13 -9.05 -4.60
C ALA A 21 1.78 -7.85 -5.26
N CYS A 22 0.96 -6.91 -5.70
CA CYS A 22 1.40 -5.60 -6.15
C CYS A 22 1.37 -4.63 -4.97
N THR A 23 2.47 -3.90 -4.77
CA THR A 23 2.61 -2.94 -3.67
C THR A 23 2.91 -1.56 -4.21
N SER A 24 2.48 -0.55 -3.46
CA SER A 24 2.92 0.83 -3.65
C SER A 24 3.53 1.34 -2.37
N ASP A 25 4.78 1.77 -2.48
CA ASP A 25 5.64 2.03 -1.35
C ASP A 25 6.17 3.47 -1.44
N ILE A 26 6.04 4.24 -0.35
CA ILE A 26 6.74 5.52 -0.19
C ILE A 26 8.05 5.23 0.53
N VAL A 27 9.17 5.68 -0.01
CA VAL A 27 10.49 5.47 0.58
C VAL A 27 11.12 6.82 0.90
N ASN A 28 11.52 6.99 2.16
CA ASN A 28 12.22 8.19 2.59
C ASN A 28 13.71 8.06 2.26
N LYS A 29 14.17 8.69 1.18
CA LYS A 29 15.59 8.80 0.82
C LYS A 29 16.21 10.14 1.25
N SER A 30 15.41 11.02 1.85
CA SER A 30 15.92 12.25 2.45
C SER A 30 16.78 11.94 3.67
N LYS A 31 17.53 12.94 4.15
CA LYS A 31 18.37 12.82 5.36
C LYS A 31 17.63 13.15 6.66
N LYS A 32 16.31 13.33 6.60
CA LYS A 32 15.47 13.74 7.73
C LYS A 32 14.24 12.86 7.83
N ASP A 33 13.73 12.71 9.04
CA ASP A 33 12.45 12.03 9.26
C ASP A 33 11.32 12.91 8.74
N VAL A 34 10.32 12.27 8.14
CA VAL A 34 9.14 12.95 7.57
C VAL A 34 7.88 12.38 8.19
N THR A 35 6.86 13.23 8.33
CA THR A 35 5.51 12.79 8.69
C THR A 35 4.67 12.67 7.43
N ILE A 36 4.07 11.50 7.22
CA ILE A 36 3.19 11.23 6.08
C ILE A 36 1.76 11.16 6.58
N PHE A 37 0.87 11.88 5.92
CA PHE A 37 -0.58 11.80 6.10
C PHE A 37 -1.22 11.20 4.86
N ILE A 38 -2.00 10.14 5.03
CA ILE A 38 -2.83 9.54 3.98
C ILE A 38 -4.27 9.88 4.31
N VAL A 39 -4.91 10.71 3.48
CA VAL A 39 -6.32 11.09 3.64
C VAL A 39 -7.15 10.24 2.69
N TYR A 40 -8.10 9.48 3.23
CA TYR A 40 -8.93 8.58 2.45
C TYR A 40 -10.19 9.28 1.91
N ASP A 41 -10.68 8.82 0.76
CA ASP A 41 -11.90 9.34 0.14
C ASP A 41 -13.15 8.74 0.82
N ARG A 42 -13.78 9.52 1.70
CA ARG A 42 -15.03 9.13 2.37
C ARG A 42 -16.14 8.76 1.40
N LYS A 43 -16.36 9.55 0.33
CA LYS A 43 -17.45 9.29 -0.62
C LYS A 43 -17.24 7.96 -1.34
N LYS A 44 -15.98 7.65 -1.69
CA LYS A 44 -15.64 6.37 -2.31
C LYS A 44 -15.85 5.20 -1.34
N LEU A 45 -15.42 5.34 -0.09
CA LEU A 45 -15.61 4.32 0.94
C LEU A 45 -17.11 4.09 1.23
N ASP A 46 -17.88 5.15 1.40
CA ASP A 46 -19.34 5.06 1.58
C ASP A 46 -20.00 4.30 0.41
N SER A 47 -19.59 4.60 -0.82
CA SER A 47 -20.10 3.92 -2.01
C SER A 47 -19.73 2.43 -2.07
N ILE A 48 -18.51 2.04 -1.70
CA ILE A 48 -18.06 0.64 -1.75
C ILE A 48 -18.68 -0.18 -0.62
N TYR A 49 -18.80 0.42 0.57
CA TYR A 49 -19.24 -0.26 1.78
C TYR A 49 -20.72 -0.04 2.09
N ASN A 50 -21.48 0.55 1.17
CA ASN A 50 -22.91 0.87 1.34
C ASN A 50 -23.17 1.63 2.64
N PHE A 51 -22.39 2.68 2.92
CA PHE A 51 -22.47 3.54 4.11
C PHE A 51 -22.30 2.80 5.44
N LYS A 52 -21.73 1.59 5.45
CA LYS A 52 -21.41 0.84 6.67
C LYS A 52 -20.05 1.27 7.21
N GLU A 53 -20.06 2.30 8.05
CA GLU A 53 -18.84 2.91 8.61
C GLU A 53 -17.88 1.93 9.28
N GLU A 54 -18.39 1.02 10.11
CA GLU A 54 -17.57 0.01 10.78
C GLU A 54 -16.72 -0.83 9.81
N ASN A 55 -17.25 -1.11 8.61
CA ASN A 55 -16.61 -2.00 7.65
C ASN A 55 -15.44 -1.31 6.97
N TYR A 56 -15.61 -0.05 6.55
CA TYR A 56 -14.49 0.67 5.95
C TYR A 56 -13.46 1.06 7.01
N LEU A 57 -13.86 1.39 8.24
CA LEU A 57 -12.90 1.69 9.32
C LEU A 57 -12.04 0.45 9.63
N LYS A 58 -12.64 -0.73 9.72
CA LYS A 58 -11.91 -1.99 9.89
C LYS A 58 -10.98 -2.28 8.70
N HIS A 59 -11.42 -2.02 7.48
CA HIS A 59 -10.56 -2.17 6.30
C HIS A 59 -9.35 -1.24 6.34
N LEU A 60 -9.55 0.05 6.64
CA LEU A 60 -8.48 1.02 6.76
C LEU A 60 -7.51 0.70 7.90
N GLN A 61 -8.04 0.24 9.05
CA GLN A 61 -7.22 -0.24 10.16
C GLN A 61 -6.31 -1.39 9.73
N ASN A 62 -6.85 -2.41 9.06
CA ASN A 62 -6.05 -3.54 8.57
C ASN A 62 -5.01 -3.10 7.53
N LEU A 63 -5.35 -2.14 6.65
CA LEU A 63 -4.42 -1.58 5.68
C LEU A 63 -3.25 -0.88 6.38
N ASN A 64 -3.55 -0.05 7.38
CA ASN A 64 -2.55 0.68 8.16
C ASN A 64 -1.64 -0.28 8.96
N GLU A 65 -2.20 -1.31 9.60
CA GLU A 65 -1.45 -2.35 10.32
C GLU A 65 -0.54 -3.13 9.37
N GLY A 66 -1.03 -3.44 8.16
CA GLY A 66 -0.24 -4.11 7.11
C GLY A 66 0.94 -3.31 6.59
N SER A 67 1.05 -2.01 6.93
CA SER A 67 2.22 -1.20 6.59
C SER A 67 3.47 -1.55 7.40
N GLY A 68 3.30 -2.17 8.58
CA GLY A 68 4.40 -2.50 9.50
C GLY A 68 4.98 -1.31 10.25
N LEU A 69 4.39 -0.12 10.16
CA LEU A 69 4.83 1.09 10.86
C LEU A 69 3.82 1.52 11.93
N PRO A 70 4.29 2.08 13.07
CA PRO A 70 3.41 2.73 14.02
C PRO A 70 2.64 3.88 13.34
N PHE A 71 1.34 3.98 13.64
CA PHE A 71 0.47 4.97 13.04
C PHE A 71 -0.52 5.57 14.04
N LYS A 72 -1.04 6.75 13.70
CA LYS A 72 -2.23 7.34 14.31
C LYS A 72 -3.32 7.40 13.26
N PHE A 73 -4.55 7.03 13.61
CA PHE A 73 -5.68 7.07 12.70
C PHE A 73 -6.79 7.94 13.28
N ASP A 74 -7.13 9.01 12.57
CA ASP A 74 -8.27 9.86 12.87
C ASP A 74 -9.47 9.38 12.06
N THR A 75 -10.45 8.80 12.75
CA THR A 75 -11.66 8.23 12.14
C THR A 75 -12.65 9.30 11.66
N LEU A 76 -12.59 10.52 12.19
CA LEU A 76 -13.48 11.61 11.76
C LEU A 76 -13.04 12.14 10.40
N THR A 77 -11.74 12.39 10.24
CA THR A 77 -11.17 12.88 8.98
C THR A 77 -10.75 11.78 8.02
N LEU A 78 -10.78 10.51 8.46
CA LEU A 78 -10.24 9.36 7.73
C LEU A 78 -8.79 9.61 7.30
N THR A 79 -7.95 10.00 8.26
CA THR A 79 -6.55 10.32 8.02
C THR A 79 -5.64 9.40 8.83
N SER A 80 -4.73 8.71 8.14
CA SER A 80 -3.63 7.98 8.77
C SER A 80 -2.37 8.82 8.78
N GLN A 81 -1.72 8.91 9.94
CA GLN A 81 -0.43 9.58 10.12
C GLN A 81 0.65 8.55 10.44
N PHE A 82 1.78 8.64 9.74
CA PHE A 82 2.97 7.82 9.95
C PHE A 82 4.20 8.71 10.10
N THR A 83 5.13 8.32 10.97
CA THR A 83 6.49 8.87 10.96
C THR A 83 7.37 7.93 10.15
N LEU A 84 7.94 8.43 9.06
CA LEU A 84 8.81 7.66 8.18
C LEU A 84 10.26 8.09 8.38
N THR A 85 11.04 7.25 9.03
CA THR A 85 12.47 7.52 9.29
C THR A 85 13.31 7.42 8.02
N THR A 86 14.52 7.96 8.07
CA THR A 86 15.48 7.88 6.95
C THR A 86 15.68 6.44 6.48
N ASN A 87 15.60 6.20 5.17
CA ASN A 87 15.66 4.91 4.49
C ASN A 87 14.54 3.90 4.82
N ALA A 88 13.55 4.29 5.63
CA ALA A 88 12.38 3.47 5.88
C ALA A 88 11.38 3.54 4.71
N ARG A 89 10.47 2.56 4.70
CA ARG A 89 9.44 2.39 3.68
C ARG A 89 8.05 2.34 4.34
N LEU A 90 7.11 3.09 3.79
CA LEU A 90 5.69 3.01 4.10
C LEU A 90 4.96 2.36 2.93
N ARG A 91 4.33 1.20 3.14
CA ARG A 91 3.42 0.63 2.15
C ARG A 91 2.06 1.33 2.25
N VAL A 92 1.63 1.94 1.15
CA VAL A 92 0.35 2.68 1.08
C VAL A 92 -0.74 1.93 0.32
N ASN A 93 -0.36 0.95 -0.49
CA ASN A 93 -1.29 0.11 -1.23
C ASN A 93 -0.76 -1.32 -1.32
N PHE A 94 -1.68 -2.28 -1.24
CA PHE A 94 -1.45 -3.69 -1.45
C PHE A 94 -2.62 -4.25 -2.27
N THR A 95 -2.32 -4.87 -3.41
CA THR A 95 -3.29 -5.57 -4.25
C THR A 95 -2.81 -6.99 -4.49
N ALA A 96 -3.58 -7.98 -4.03
CA ALA A 96 -3.33 -9.39 -4.38
C ALA A 96 -3.78 -9.64 -5.83
N GLY A 97 -3.00 -10.41 -6.61
CA GLY A 97 -3.54 -10.95 -7.87
C GLY A 97 -2.58 -11.14 -9.06
N GLY A 98 -1.26 -11.02 -8.92
CA GLY A 98 -0.35 -11.30 -10.03
C GLY A 98 0.71 -10.24 -10.32
N ALA A 99 1.67 -10.61 -11.18
CA ALA A 99 2.63 -9.69 -11.79
C ALA A 99 1.95 -8.73 -12.79
N ASN A 100 2.50 -7.53 -12.96
CA ASN A 100 2.04 -6.47 -13.87
C ASN A 100 0.73 -5.76 -13.51
N ILE A 101 0.24 -5.91 -12.27
CA ILE A 101 -0.90 -5.13 -11.78
C ILE A 101 -0.52 -3.64 -11.70
N ILE A 102 -1.43 -2.78 -12.14
CA ILE A 102 -1.38 -1.34 -11.90
C ILE A 102 -2.13 -1.08 -10.58
N PRO A 103 -1.50 -0.48 -9.57
CA PRO A 103 -2.14 -0.16 -8.30
C PRO A 103 -3.35 0.75 -8.50
N ASN A 104 -4.38 0.53 -7.68
CA ASN A 104 -5.57 1.38 -7.69
C ASN A 104 -5.59 2.25 -6.43
N TYR A 105 -5.39 3.56 -6.59
CA TYR A 105 -5.38 4.52 -5.48
C TYR A 105 -6.74 5.18 -5.22
N SER A 106 -7.85 4.65 -5.74
CA SER A 106 -9.18 5.27 -5.65
C SER A 106 -9.70 5.48 -4.22
N LEU A 107 -9.15 4.78 -3.23
CA LEU A 107 -9.49 5.00 -1.82
C LEU A 107 -8.73 6.17 -1.20
N ILE A 108 -7.66 6.67 -1.85
CA ILE A 108 -6.81 7.74 -1.35
C ILE A 108 -7.23 9.04 -2.03
N ASN A 109 -7.70 10.01 -1.24
CA ASN A 109 -8.02 11.35 -1.70
C ASN A 109 -6.75 12.20 -1.89
N LYS A 110 -5.82 12.15 -0.93
CA LYS A 110 -4.52 12.83 -1.03
C LYS A 110 -3.48 12.21 -0.10
N ILE A 111 -2.21 12.47 -0.41
CA ILE A 111 -1.07 12.17 0.45
C ILE A 111 -0.35 13.49 0.76
N GLU A 112 -0.11 13.76 2.04
CA GLU A 112 0.68 14.92 2.48
C GLU A 112 1.98 14.45 3.11
N ILE A 113 3.08 15.08 2.74
CA ILE A 113 4.40 14.82 3.30
C ILE A 113 4.86 16.11 3.98
N LYS A 114 5.02 16.03 5.29
CA LYS A 114 5.49 17.13 6.12
C LYS A 114 6.89 16.84 6.62
N ASP A 115 7.78 17.79 6.41
CA ASP A 115 9.03 17.90 7.13
C ASP A 115 9.00 19.14 8.03
N ASN A 116 10.13 19.48 8.68
CA ASN A 116 10.21 20.63 9.57
C ASN A 116 10.06 21.98 8.84
N GLU A 117 10.18 22.02 7.51
CA GLU A 117 10.32 23.25 6.72
C GLU A 117 9.10 23.47 5.81
N SER A 118 8.41 22.40 5.42
CA SER A 118 7.40 22.45 4.36
C SER A 118 6.39 21.30 4.45
N ILE A 119 5.27 21.49 3.74
CA ILE A 119 4.27 20.45 3.48
C ILE A 119 4.12 20.34 1.97
N LYS A 120 4.28 19.12 1.44
CA LYS A 120 3.99 18.78 0.04
C LYS A 120 2.71 17.96 -0.01
N THR A 121 1.75 18.39 -0.82
CA THR A 121 0.46 17.69 -0.99
C THR A 121 0.36 17.12 -2.39
N TYR A 122 -0.04 15.85 -2.47
CA TYR A 122 -0.28 15.11 -3.70
C TYR A 122 -1.73 14.65 -3.73
N ASP A 123 -2.55 15.30 -4.55
CA ASP A 123 -3.95 14.94 -4.73
C ASP A 123 -4.10 13.62 -5.49
N HIS A 124 -5.26 12.98 -5.38
CA HIS A 124 -5.60 11.71 -6.02
C HIS A 124 -5.18 11.65 -7.50
N SER A 125 -5.45 12.72 -8.26
CA SER A 125 -5.14 12.81 -9.69
C SER A 125 -3.64 12.68 -10.03
N SER A 126 -2.76 12.94 -9.06
CA SER A 126 -1.32 12.84 -9.24
C SER A 126 -0.75 11.45 -8.90
N LEU A 127 -1.49 10.60 -8.17
CA LEU A 127 -0.94 9.38 -7.57
C LEU A 127 -0.45 8.37 -8.61
N ASP A 128 -1.18 8.18 -9.71
CA ASP A 128 -0.78 7.29 -10.81
C ASP A 128 0.55 7.71 -11.45
N THR A 129 0.85 9.02 -11.43
CA THR A 129 2.11 9.55 -11.94
C THR A 129 3.19 9.63 -10.87
N LEU A 130 2.81 9.76 -9.61
CA LEU A 130 3.72 9.91 -8.47
C LEU A 130 4.50 8.62 -8.21
N PHE A 131 3.81 7.48 -8.22
CA PHE A 131 4.42 6.17 -8.04
C PHE A 131 5.00 5.66 -9.35
N LYS A 132 6.27 5.24 -9.33
CA LYS A 132 6.97 4.71 -10.50
C LYS A 132 7.21 3.22 -10.32
N ARG A 133 6.93 2.45 -11.36
CA ARG A 133 7.17 1.01 -11.38
C ARG A 133 8.67 0.72 -11.29
N ILE A 134 9.09 -0.03 -10.28
CA ILE A 134 10.49 -0.47 -10.10
C ILE A 134 10.68 -1.90 -10.62
N ASN A 135 9.67 -2.75 -10.46
CA ASN A 135 9.64 -4.11 -11.00
C ASN A 135 8.21 -4.57 -11.29
N ASN A 136 7.99 -5.87 -11.50
CA ASN A 136 6.66 -6.42 -11.85
C ASN A 136 5.62 -6.38 -10.73
N ALA A 137 6.03 -6.08 -9.51
CA ALA A 137 5.20 -6.15 -8.32
C ALA A 137 5.31 -4.89 -7.43
N VAL A 138 6.27 -4.01 -7.68
CA VAL A 138 6.57 -2.88 -6.79
C VAL A 138 6.52 -1.57 -7.56
N TRP A 139 5.72 -0.66 -7.03
CA TRP A 139 5.66 0.75 -7.40
C TRP A 139 6.20 1.59 -6.25
N GLU A 140 7.03 2.57 -6.55
CA GLU A 140 7.73 3.35 -5.53
C GLU A 140 7.62 4.85 -5.78
N PHE A 141 7.42 5.60 -4.70
CA PHE A 141 7.59 7.05 -4.66
C PHE A 141 8.73 7.37 -3.68
N GLN A 142 9.77 8.05 -4.17
CA GLN A 142 10.93 8.43 -3.35
C GLN A 142 10.83 9.89 -2.89
N ILE A 143 10.93 10.09 -1.58
CA ILE A 143 11.10 11.41 -0.96
C ILE A 143 12.60 11.69 -0.90
N ASN A 144 13.04 12.81 -1.48
CA ASN A 144 14.44 13.24 -1.49
C ASN A 144 14.63 14.51 -0.68
#